data_AF-A0A2T6VSK0-F1
#
_entry.id   AF-A0A2T6VSK0-F1
#
_cell.length_a   1.000
_cell.length_b   1.000
_cell.length_c   1.000
_cell.angle_alpha   90.00
_cell.angle_beta   90.00
_cell.angle_gamma   90.00
#
_symmetry.space_group_name_H-M   'P 1'
#
loop_
_entity.id
_entity.type
_entity.pdbx_description
1 polymer ?
#
loop_
_entity_poly.entity_id
_entity_poly.type
_entity_poly.pdbx_seq_one_letter_code
_entity_poly.pdbx_strand_id
1 'polypeptide(L)'
;NRPSNILLLEKISPSNIGALVALYEHKVFVQGVIWDINSFDQWGVELGKELAVPILQELEGHKSNAYFDSSTKHLIELYKNYNQ
;
A
#
# COMPACT_ATOMS: atom_id res chain seq x y z
N ASN A 1 21.85 -2.21 -25.93
CA ASN A 1 20.40 -2.50 -26.02
C ASN A 1 19.71 -2.14 -24.70
N ARG A 2 19.54 -0.85 -24.40
CA ARG A 2 18.87 -0.35 -23.17
C ARG A 2 17.82 0.67 -23.61
N PRO A 3 16.54 0.30 -23.68
CA PRO A 3 15.51 1.21 -24.18
C PRO A 3 15.22 2.32 -23.18
N SER A 4 14.91 3.52 -23.70
CA SER A 4 14.48 4.67 -22.91
C SER A 4 13.43 5.47 -23.68
N ASN A 5 12.59 6.21 -22.94
CA ASN A 5 11.65 7.18 -23.48
C ASN A 5 12.03 8.56 -22.94
N ILE A 6 12.02 9.58 -23.80
CA ILE A 6 12.23 10.97 -23.42
C ILE A 6 10.92 11.72 -23.66
N LEU A 7 10.34 12.27 -22.60
CA LEU A 7 9.18 13.16 -22.67
C LEU A 7 9.66 14.59 -22.39
N LEU A 8 9.74 15.41 -23.44
CA LEU A 8 10.18 16.80 -23.34
C LEU A 8 8.97 17.72 -23.15
N LEU A 9 9.01 18.56 -22.12
CA LEU A 9 8.00 19.55 -21.81
C LEU A 9 8.61 20.95 -21.99
N GLU A 10 7.87 21.88 -22.58
CA GLU A 10 8.34 23.26 -22.78
C GLU A 10 8.66 23.96 -21.45
N LYS A 11 7.80 23.76 -20.45
CA LYS A 11 7.98 24.24 -19.06
C LYS A 11 7.17 23.41 -18.08
N ILE A 12 7.56 23.45 -16.81
CA ILE A 12 6.75 22.94 -15.70
C ILE A 12 5.65 23.96 -15.40
N SER A 13 4.46 23.71 -15.92
CA SER A 13 3.26 24.52 -15.66
C SER A 13 2.12 23.64 -15.16
N PRO A 14 1.10 24.20 -14.47
CA PRO A 14 -0.03 23.41 -13.99
C PRO A 14 -0.70 22.59 -15.10
N SER A 15 -0.88 23.17 -16.28
CA SER A 15 -1.44 22.49 -17.45
C SER A 15 -0.56 21.31 -17.91
N ASN A 16 0.74 21.55 -18.08
CA ASN A 16 1.67 20.52 -18.57
C ASN A 16 1.86 19.38 -17.57
N ILE A 17 1.87 19.68 -16.26
CA ILE A 17 1.92 18.66 -15.21
C ILE A 17 0.60 17.88 -15.15
N GLY A 18 -0.55 18.53 -15.26
CA GLY A 18 -1.84 17.85 -15.34
C GLY A 18 -1.90 16.88 -16.53
N ALA A 19 -1.45 17.31 -17.70
CA ALA A 19 -1.36 16.46 -18.89
C ALA A 19 -0.39 15.27 -18.69
N LEU A 20 0.75 15.50 -18.02
CA LEU A 20 1.70 14.43 -17.71
C LEU A 20 1.12 13.40 -16.73
N VAL A 21 0.40 13.85 -15.69
CA VAL A 21 -0.27 12.95 -14.75
C VAL A 21 -1.35 12.13 -15.48
N ALA A 22 -2.21 12.79 -16.25
CA ALA A 22 -3.25 12.13 -17.04
C ALA A 22 -2.68 11.11 -18.04
N LEU A 23 -1.53 11.40 -18.65
CA LEU A 23 -0.81 10.46 -19.51
C LEU A 23 -0.46 9.17 -18.75
N TYR A 24 0.04 9.28 -17.52
CA TYR A 24 0.37 8.10 -16.70
C TYR A 24 -0.86 7.38 -16.15
N GLU A 25 -1.92 8.10 -15.79
CA GLU A 25 -3.22 7.50 -15.40
C GLU A 25 -3.77 6.63 -16.55
N HIS A 26 -3.79 7.17 -17.76
CA HIS A 26 -4.24 6.41 -18.94
C HIS A 26 -3.29 5.27 -19.31
N LYS A 27 -1.97 5.43 -19.12
CA LYS A 27 -1.02 4.34 -19.28
C LYS A 27 -1.36 3.17 -18.37
N VAL A 28 -1.57 3.42 -17.07
CA VAL A 28 -1.92 2.39 -16.08
C VAL A 28 -3.27 1.77 -16.41
N PHE A 29 -4.28 2.59 -16.76
CA PHE A 29 -5.60 2.11 -17.17
C PHE A 29 -5.53 1.15 -18.36
N VAL A 30 -4.85 1.54 -19.46
CA VAL A 30 -4.73 0.68 -20.66
C VAL A 30 -4.00 -0.62 -20.33
N GLN A 31 -2.97 -0.58 -19.48
CA GLN A 31 -2.29 -1.79 -19.01
C GLN A 31 -3.24 -2.71 -18.24
N GLY A 32 -4.07 -2.17 -17.36
CA GLY A 32 -5.10 -2.94 -16.63
C GLY A 32 -6.11 -3.61 -17.55
N VAL A 33 -6.60 -2.88 -18.56
CA VAL A 33 -7.53 -3.43 -19.56
C VAL A 33 -6.88 -4.56 -20.36
N ILE A 34 -5.61 -4.43 -20.76
CA ILE A 34 -4.89 -5.49 -21.49
C ILE A 34 -4.73 -6.75 -20.62
N TRP A 35 -4.48 -6.58 -19.33
CA TRP A 35 -4.29 -7.68 -18.39
C TRP A 35 -5.57 -8.24 -17.80
N ASP A 36 -6.74 -7.70 -18.17
CA ASP A 36 -8.05 -8.09 -17.62
C ASP A 36 -8.09 -8.04 -16.08
N ILE A 37 -7.52 -6.97 -15.51
CA ILE A 37 -7.53 -6.70 -14.07
C ILE A 37 -8.19 -5.36 -13.76
N ASN A 38 -8.76 -5.24 -12.57
CA ASN A 38 -9.33 -3.98 -12.12
C ASN A 38 -8.24 -3.04 -11.58
N SER A 39 -7.94 -1.96 -12.30
CA SER A 39 -6.98 -0.94 -11.85
C SER A 39 -7.53 0.04 -10.80
N PHE A 40 -8.81 -0.08 -10.44
CA PHE A 40 -9.50 0.87 -9.57
C PHE A 40 -9.92 0.27 -8.22
N ASP A 41 -9.54 -0.97 -7.91
CA ASP A 41 -9.73 -1.55 -6.58
C ASP A 41 -8.41 -1.76 -5.81
N GLN A 42 -8.56 -2.09 -4.53
CA GLN A 42 -7.44 -2.23 -3.59
C GLN A 42 -7.72 -3.26 -2.49
N TRP A 43 -8.36 -4.38 -2.80
CA TRP A 43 -8.75 -5.39 -1.79
C TRP A 43 -7.59 -5.90 -0.92
N GLY A 44 -6.37 -5.90 -1.45
CA GLY A 44 -5.17 -6.36 -0.76
C GLY A 44 -4.81 -5.58 0.52
N VAL A 45 -5.44 -4.43 0.79
CA VAL A 45 -5.17 -3.64 2.01
C VAL A 45 -6.00 -4.08 3.22
N GLU A 46 -7.08 -4.83 3.01
CA GLU A 46 -8.10 -5.04 4.06
C GLU A 46 -7.62 -5.99 5.16
N LEU A 47 -7.01 -7.12 4.81
CA LEU A 47 -6.51 -8.08 5.79
C LEU A 47 -5.51 -7.45 6.78
N GLY A 48 -4.62 -6.58 6.27
CA GLY A 48 -3.68 -5.86 7.12
C GLY A 48 -4.37 -4.93 8.13
N LYS A 49 -5.42 -4.23 7.70
CA LYS A 49 -6.23 -3.37 8.58
C LYS A 49 -6.96 -4.20 9.64
N GLU A 50 -7.55 -5.32 9.24
CA GLU A 50 -8.27 -6.22 10.15
C GLU A 50 -7.33 -6.82 11.20
N LEU A 51 -6.13 -7.25 10.81
CA LEU A 51 -5.13 -7.80 11.72
C LEU A 51 -4.52 -6.75 12.66
N ALA A 52 -4.41 -5.49 12.21
CA ALA A 52 -3.80 -4.43 13.00
C ALA A 52 -4.61 -4.06 14.26
N VAL A 53 -5.95 -4.12 14.20
CA VAL A 53 -6.83 -3.75 15.33
C VAL A 53 -6.59 -4.62 16.58
N PRO A 54 -6.66 -5.96 16.53
CA PRO A 54 -6.42 -6.78 17.71
C PRO A 54 -4.96 -6.74 18.18
N ILE A 55 -4.00 -6.55 17.26
CA ILE A 55 -2.59 -6.34 17.64
C ILE A 55 -2.47 -5.06 18.47
N LEU A 56 -3.05 -3.95 18.01
CA LEU A 56 -3.02 -2.68 18.72
C LEU A 56 -3.65 -2.81 20.12
N GLN A 57 -4.80 -3.48 20.24
CA GLN A 57 -5.42 -3.76 21.54
C GLN A 57 -4.47 -4.49 22.48
N GLU A 58 -3.78 -5.53 22.01
CA GLU A 58 -2.80 -6.24 22.81
C GLU A 58 -1.68 -5.31 23.26
N LEU A 59 -1.11 -4.51 22.36
CA LEU A 59 -0.01 -3.59 22.67
C LEU A 59 -0.42 -2.53 23.72
N GLU A 60 -1.66 -2.07 23.70
CA GLU A 60 -2.23 -1.13 24.68
C GLU A 60 -2.60 -1.80 26.03
N GLY A 61 -2.41 -3.11 26.15
CA GLY A 61 -2.70 -3.88 27.36
C GLY A 61 -4.17 -4.31 27.50
N HIS A 62 -4.98 -4.11 26.46
CA HIS A 62 -6.32 -4.67 26.37
C HIS A 62 -6.24 -6.16 25.97
N LYS A 63 -7.07 -7.01 26.58
CA LYS A 63 -7.14 -8.42 26.18
C LYS A 63 -7.86 -8.53 24.84
N SER A 64 -7.16 -8.99 23.82
CA SER A 64 -7.76 -9.41 22.55
C SER A 64 -8.08 -10.90 22.59
N ASN A 65 -9.27 -11.29 22.12
CA ASN A 65 -9.62 -12.70 21.92
C ASN A 65 -9.10 -13.23 20.56
N ALA A 66 -8.29 -12.45 19.84
CA ALA A 66 -7.75 -12.84 18.55
C ALA A 66 -6.72 -13.97 18.68
N TYR A 67 -6.77 -14.90 17.72
CA TYR A 67 -5.72 -15.90 17.60
C TYR A 67 -4.52 -15.30 16.87
N PHE A 68 -3.36 -15.38 17.52
CA PHE A 68 -2.06 -15.07 16.91
C PHE A 68 -1.21 -16.33 16.86
N ASP A 69 -0.48 -16.51 15.77
CA ASP A 69 0.54 -17.55 15.65
C ASP A 69 1.72 -17.28 16.61
N SER A 70 2.62 -18.25 16.75
CA SER A 70 3.74 -18.16 17.69
C SER A 70 4.72 -17.03 17.37
N SER A 71 4.93 -16.71 16.09
CA SER A 71 5.82 -15.62 15.69
C SER A 71 5.23 -14.28 16.09
N THR A 72 3.97 -14.03 15.76
CA THR A 72 3.28 -12.77 16.10
C THR A 72 3.19 -12.56 17.61
N LYS A 73 2.86 -13.60 18.39
CA LYS A 73 2.84 -13.52 19.87
C LYS A 73 4.18 -13.15 20.45
N HIS A 74 5.24 -13.82 20.00
CA HIS A 74 6.59 -13.57 20.49
C HIS A 74 7.04 -12.12 20.24
N LEU A 75 6.73 -11.57 19.07
CA LEU A 75 7.04 -10.19 18.73
C LEU A 75 6.25 -9.17 19.58
N ILE A 76 4.97 -9.44 19.86
CA ILE A 76 4.16 -8.61 20.75
C ILE A 76 4.74 -8.60 22.18
N GLU A 77 5.14 -9.76 22.70
CA GLU A 77 5.76 -9.88 24.03
C GLU A 77 7.10 -9.14 24.11
N LEU A 78 7.96 -9.30 23.10
CA LEU A 78 9.23 -8.58 23.01
C LEU A 78 9.02 -7.06 23.01
N TYR A 79 8.06 -6.58 22.21
CA TYR A 79 7.72 -5.16 22.18
C TYR A 79 7.25 -4.66 23.55
N LYS A 80 6.34 -5.40 24.20
CA LYS A 80 5.82 -5.04 25.54
C LYS A 80 6.94 -4.96 26.58
N ASN A 81 7.87 -5.92 26.57
CA ASN A 81 8.99 -5.94 27.51
C ASN A 81 9.98 -4.78 27.29
N TYR A 82 10.16 -4.33 26.04
CA TYR A 82 11.10 -3.26 25.72
C TYR A 82 10.54 -1.85 25.99
N ASN A 83 9.22 -1.70 25.93
CA ASN A 83 8.54 -0.40 26.13
C ASN A 83 7.86 -0.28 27.51
N GLN A 84 8.15 -1.20 28.44
CA GLN A 84 7.93 -1.00 29.87
C GLN A 84 8.96 -0.02 30.43
#